data_AF-A0A1A5PGD4-F1
#
_entry.id   AF-A0A1A5PGD4-F1
#
_cell.length_a   1.000
_cell.length_b   1.000
_cell.length_c   1.000
_cell.angle_alpha   90.00
_cell.angle_beta   90.00
_cell.angle_gamma   90.00
#
_symmetry.space_group_name_H-M   'P 1'
#
loop_
_entity.id
_entity.type
_entity.pdbx_description
1 polymer ?
#
loop_
_entity_poly.entity_id
_entity_poly.type
_entity_poly.pdbx_seq_one_letter_code
_entity_poly.pdbx_strand_id
1 'polypeptide(L)' 'MVHPDDAAGLQPLPNWENSTGCCGPTGDEGLNRACPCGAPVATLAADCFEPNELHLDPVRTYAFSQ' A
#
# COMPACT_ATOMS: atom_id res chain seq x y z
N MET A 1 8.42 -3.40 -5.56
CA MET A 1 7.15 -4.09 -5.28
C MET A 1 7.48 -5.24 -4.35
N VAL A 2 6.64 -5.49 -3.34
CA VAL A 2 6.80 -6.56 -2.35
C VAL A 2 5.45 -7.24 -2.11
N HIS A 3 5.45 -8.43 -1.51
CA HIS A 3 4.19 -9.03 -1.08
C HIS A 3 3.62 -8.21 0.10
N PRO A 4 2.30 -7.98 0.19
CA PRO A 4 1.73 -7.19 1.28
C PRO A 4 2.06 -7.73 2.68
N ASP A 5 2.21 -9.04 2.82
CA ASP A 5 2.58 -9.68 4.08
C ASP A 5 4.01 -9.33 4.55
N ASP A 6 4.90 -8.93 3.64
CA ASP A 6 6.25 -8.47 3.99
C ASP A 6 6.23 -7.12 4.73
N ALA A 7 5.11 -6.41 4.67
CA ALA A 7 4.90 -5.12 5.31
C ALA A 7 3.53 -5.04 6.01
N ALA A 8 3.12 -6.12 6.70
CA ALA A 8 1.83 -6.25 7.38
C ALA A 8 1.52 -5.16 8.44
N GLY A 9 2.54 -4.39 8.85
CA GLY A 9 2.37 -3.25 9.77
C GLY A 9 1.82 -1.97 9.12
N LEU A 10 1.73 -1.89 7.78
CA LEU A 10 1.14 -0.75 7.11
C LEU A 10 -0.39 -0.76 7.25
N GLN A 11 -0.95 0.43 7.48
CA GLN A 11 -2.36 0.64 7.75
C GLN A 11 -3.04 1.35 6.58
N PRO A 12 -4.35 1.13 6.34
CA PRO A 12 -5.11 1.95 5.40
C PRO A 12 -5.09 3.44 5.80
N LEU A 13 -5.18 4.33 4.82
CA LEU A 13 -5.40 5.75 5.10
C LEU A 13 -6.78 6.01 5.73
N PRO A 14 -6.96 7.13 6.46
CA PRO A 14 -8.25 7.52 7.00
C PRO A 14 -9.33 7.55 5.92
N ASN A 15 -10.55 7.15 6.28
CA ASN A 15 -11.71 7.10 5.37
C ASN A 15 -11.51 6.24 4.12
N TRP A 16 -10.56 5.29 4.12
CA TRP A 16 -10.25 4.44 2.97
C TRP A 16 -9.83 5.25 1.73
N GLU A 17 -9.13 6.36 1.94
CA GLU A 17 -8.61 7.19 0.86
C GLU A 17 -7.79 6.36 -0.14
N ASN A 18 -8.03 6.59 -1.44
CA ASN A 18 -7.38 5.93 -2.57
C ASN A 18 -7.45 4.38 -2.53
N SER A 19 -8.50 3.85 -1.89
CA SER A 19 -8.70 2.41 -1.70
C SER A 19 -9.95 1.86 -2.40
N THR A 20 -10.40 2.50 -3.49
CA THR A 20 -11.56 2.02 -4.26
C THR A 20 -11.21 0.74 -5.03
N GLY A 21 -12.17 -0.18 -5.14
CA GLY A 21 -12.12 -1.37 -6.00
C GLY A 21 -13.21 -2.39 -5.63
N CYS A 22 -13.21 -3.57 -6.25
CA CYS A 22 -14.26 -4.56 -6.06
C CYS A 22 -14.09 -5.39 -4.78
N CYS A 23 -12.91 -5.98 -4.58
CA CYS A 23 -12.58 -6.83 -3.43
C CYS A 23 -11.46 -6.26 -2.54
N GLY A 24 -10.88 -5.16 -2.98
CA GLY A 24 -9.77 -4.47 -2.36
C GLY A 24 -9.42 -3.25 -3.23
N PRO A 25 -8.39 -2.48 -2.86
CA PRO A 25 -7.97 -1.34 -3.65
C PRO A 25 -7.44 -1.77 -5.04
N THR A 26 -7.86 -1.09 -6.10
CA THR A 26 -7.29 -1.26 -7.44
C THR A 26 -5.82 -0.84 -7.47
N GLY A 27 -5.46 0.22 -6.74
CA GLY A 27 -4.09 0.71 -6.64
C GLY A 27 -3.70 1.77 -7.69
N ASP A 28 -4.66 2.29 -8.44
CA ASP A 28 -4.47 3.35 -9.45
C ASP A 28 -4.79 4.77 -8.92
N GLU A 29 -5.33 4.88 -7.71
CA GLU A 29 -5.72 6.14 -7.07
C GLU A 29 -4.60 6.82 -6.27
N GLY A 30 -3.41 6.23 -6.22
CA GLY A 30 -2.25 6.76 -5.47
C GLY A 30 -2.00 6.05 -4.15
N LEU A 31 -1.34 6.72 -3.19
CA LEU A 31 -0.96 6.12 -1.92
C LEU A 31 -2.20 5.81 -1.09
N ASN A 32 -2.26 4.60 -0.55
CA ASN A 32 -3.41 4.14 0.24
C ASN A 32 -2.98 3.32 1.48
N ARG A 33 -1.67 3.20 1.72
CA ARG A 33 -1.08 2.58 2.90
C ARG A 33 -0.13 3.55 3.59
N ALA A 34 -0.22 3.60 4.91
CA ALA A 34 0.59 4.43 5.78
C ALA A 34 1.33 3.60 6.84
N CYS A 35 2.45 4.14 7.32
CA CYS A 35 3.09 3.67 8.54
C CYS A 35 2.16 3.87 9.75
N PRO A 36 2.39 3.17 10.88
CA PRO A 36 1.65 3.39 12.12
C PRO A 36 1.68 4.84 12.65
N CYS A 37 2.65 5.65 12.22
CA CYS A 37 2.72 7.08 12.53
C CYS A 37 1.78 7.95 11.66
N GLY A 38 1.06 7.35 10.70
CA GLY A 38 0.14 8.04 9.78
C GLY A 38 0.79 8.54 8.49
N ALA A 39 2.10 8.41 8.30
CA ALA A 39 2.76 8.84 7.07
C ALA A 39 2.41 7.89 5.91
N PRO A 40 1.82 8.37 4.79
CA PRO A 40 1.58 7.56 3.60
C PRO A 40 2.91 7.13 2.97
N VAL A 41 3.05 5.85 2.63
CA VAL A 41 4.33 5.28 2.14
C VAL A 41 4.18 4.22 1.06
N ALA A 42 2.96 3.75 0.76
CA ALA A 42 2.76 2.72 -0.24
C ALA A 42 1.36 2.73 -0.85
N THR A 43 1.23 2.03 -1.96
CA THR A 43 -0.02 1.69 -2.63
C THR A 43 -0.20 0.18 -2.60
N LEU A 44 -1.29 -0.28 -2.01
CA LEU A 44 -1.74 -1.66 -2.15
C LEU A 44 -2.62 -1.75 -3.41
N ALA A 45 -2.29 -2.70 -4.28
CA ALA A 45 -3.16 -3.21 -5.33
C ALA A 45 -3.60 -4.62 -4.90
N ALA A 46 -4.88 -4.79 -4.62
CA ALA A 46 -5.46 -6.03 -4.09
C ALA A 46 -6.90 -6.24 -4.60
N ASP A 47 -7.22 -5.70 -5.77
CA ASP A 47 -8.49 -6.00 -6.41
C ASP A 47 -8.50 -7.44 -6.97
N CYS A 48 -9.66 -8.05 -7.11
CA CYS A 48 -9.79 -9.47 -7.43
C CYS A 48 -9.40 -9.85 -8.88
N PHE A 49 -9.06 -8.86 -9.71
CA PHE A 49 -8.66 -9.03 -11.10
C PHE A 49 -7.14 -8.93 -11.32
N GLU A 50 -6.39 -8.45 -10.32
CA GLU A 50 -4.95 -8.21 -10.42
C GLU A 50 -4.17 -8.91 -9.28
N PRO A 51 -2.84 -9.08 -9.41
CA PRO A 51 -2.02 -9.63 -8.33
C PRO A 51 -2.10 -8.78 -7.06
N ASN A 52 -2.08 -9.45 -5.91
CA ASN A 52 -2.04 -8.80 -4.59
C ASN A 52 -0.62 -8.30 -4.30
N GLU A 53 -0.36 -7.02 -4.55
CA GLU A 53 0.95 -6.40 -4.51
C GLU A 53 0.98 -5.12 -3.69
N LEU A 54 2.11 -4.88 -3.02
CA LEU A 54 2.39 -3.63 -2.35
C LEU A 54 3.51 -2.86 -3.06
N HIS A 55 3.17 -1.68 -3.54
CA HIS A 55 4.04 -0.76 -4.26
C HIS A 55 4.53 0.31 -3.28
N LEU A 56 5.75 0.16 -2.78
CA LEU A 56 6.38 1.13 -1.88
C LEU A 56 6.74 2.42 -2.64
N ASP A 57 6.47 3.58 -2.05
CA ASP A 57 6.82 4.89 -2.61
C ASP A 57 8.35 5.07 -2.58
N PRO A 58 9.01 5.25 -3.74
CA PRO A 58 10.47 5.28 -3.83
C PRO A 58 11.12 6.54 -3.25
N VAL A 59 10.34 7.59 -2.96
CA VAL A 59 10.82 8.83 -2.33
C VAL A 59 10.71 8.73 -0.81
N ARG A 60 9.71 8.00 -0.32
CA ARG A 60 9.38 7.89 1.11
C ARG A 60 9.91 6.63 1.77
N THR A 61 10.31 5.65 0.98
CA THR A 61 10.85 4.37 1.46
C THR A 61 12.23 4.13 0.88
N TYR A 62 13.09 3.50 1.68
CA TYR A 62 14.41 3.07 1.25
C TYR A 62 14.72 1.72 1.86
N ALA A 63 15.41 0.88 1.10
CA ALA A 63 15.97 -0.35 1.63
C ALA A 63 17.26 -0.03 2.41
N PHE A 64 17.46 -0.71 3.53
CA PHE A 64 18.72 -0.69 4.26
C PHE A 64 19.13 -2.13 4.59
N SER A 65 20.43 -2.39 4.53
CA SER A 65 21.00 -3.67 4.96
C SER A 65 21.02 -3.72 6.48
N GLN A 66 20.60 -4.85 7.07
CA GLN A 66 20.83 -5.15 8.49
C GLN A 66 22.23 -5.73 8.70
#